data_AF-A0A9P6QT78-F1
#
_entry.id   AF-A0A9P6QT78-F1
#
_cell.length_a   1.000
_cell.length_b   1.000
_cell.length_c   1.000
_cell.angle_alpha   90.00
_cell.angle_beta   90.00
_cell.angle_gamma   90.00
#
_symmetry.space_group_name_H-M   'P 1'
#
loop_
_entity.id
_entity.type
_entity.pdbx_description
1 polymer ?
#
loop_
_entity_poly.entity_id
_entity_poly.type
_entity_poly.pdbx_seq_one_letter_code
_entity_poly.pdbx_strand_id
1 'polypeptide(L)'
;MHFHSIALLGCLIATSLAVPLPESDNTSNAKSIKDTCTNLKLAKDGHTLTASCKSLGGSSKESSIDLNNFIGNDNGKFKWAGTDFSKSATKPSELKDETTLEGYLIDIQAQDHFATLDL
;
A
#
# COMPACT_ATOMS: atom_id res chain seq x y z
N MET A 1 -9.46 -9.79 17.97
CA MET A 1 -8.63 -10.25 16.83
C MET A 1 -8.14 -8.98 16.14
N HIS A 2 -7.02 -8.44 16.61
CA HIS A 2 -6.48 -7.14 16.19
C HIS A 2 -5.67 -7.33 14.90
N PHE A 3 -6.24 -6.95 13.77
CA PHE A 3 -5.52 -6.89 12.51
C PHE A 3 -4.46 -5.80 12.62
N HIS A 4 -3.20 -6.21 12.47
CA HIS A 4 -2.04 -5.33 12.43
C HIS A 4 -2.19 -4.39 11.22
N SER A 5 -2.51 -3.12 11.47
CA SER A 5 -2.39 -2.06 10.47
C SER A 5 -0.93 -1.97 10.01
N ILE A 6 -0.72 -2.23 8.73
CA ILE A 6 0.60 -2.35 8.10
C ILE A 6 1.11 -0.93 7.83
N ALA A 7 1.72 -0.34 8.86
CA ALA A 7 2.42 0.94 8.80
C ALA A 7 3.72 0.92 7.96
N LEU A 8 3.87 0.01 7.00
CA LEU A 8 5.16 -0.32 6.38
C LEU A 8 5.40 0.26 4.99
N LEU A 9 4.40 0.87 4.34
CA LEU A 9 4.63 1.60 3.09
C LEU A 9 4.88 3.11 3.28
N GLY A 10 4.97 3.60 4.51
CA GLY A 10 5.30 4.99 4.83
C GLY A 10 6.80 5.32 4.91
N CYS A 11 7.70 4.32 4.86
CA CYS A 11 9.08 4.48 5.32
C CYS A 11 10.18 4.08 4.32
N LEU A 12 10.00 4.31 3.02
CA LEU A 12 11.14 4.24 2.07
C LEU A 12 11.59 5.59 1.48
N ILE A 13 10.83 6.67 1.69
CA ILE A 13 11.25 8.03 1.25
C ILE A 13 11.81 8.91 2.38
N ALA A 14 11.82 8.44 3.62
CA ALA A 14 12.40 9.15 4.76
C ALA A 14 13.85 8.72 4.99
N THR A 15 14.72 8.88 4.00
CA THR A 15 16.16 8.92 4.28
C THR A 15 16.56 10.36 4.63
N SER A 16 17.02 10.48 5.87
CA SER A 16 17.90 11.50 6.42
C SER A 16 17.26 12.58 7.30
N LEU A 17 17.67 12.49 8.57
CA LEU A 17 17.80 13.52 9.61
C LEU A 17 16.58 13.77 10.52
N ALA A 18 16.59 13.01 11.62
CA ALA A 18 16.25 13.40 12.98
C ALA A 18 15.57 14.76 13.18
N VAL A 19 14.29 14.73 13.58
CA VAL A 19 13.68 15.79 14.39
C VAL A 19 13.00 15.12 15.58
N PRO A 20 13.32 15.50 16.83
CA PRO A 20 12.68 14.95 18.01
C PRO A 20 11.28 15.57 18.16
N LEU A 21 10.25 14.76 18.33
CA LEU A 21 8.92 15.23 18.70
C LEU A 21 8.65 14.85 20.17
N PRO A 22 8.47 15.81 21.10
CA PRO A 22 7.67 15.59 22.30
C PRO A 22 6.19 15.67 21.88
N GLU A 23 5.21 14.97 22.41
CA GLU A 23 5.07 14.11 23.56
C GLU A 23 3.82 13.25 23.31
N SER A 24 3.79 12.06 23.91
CA SER A 24 2.59 11.41 24.46
C SER A 24 1.34 11.39 23.57
N ASP A 25 1.16 10.30 22.82
CA ASP A 25 -0.12 9.61 22.94
C ASP A 25 0.09 8.10 22.96
N ASN A 26 -0.22 7.51 24.12
CA ASN A 26 -0.47 6.08 24.20
C ASN A 26 -1.74 5.82 23.38
N THR A 27 -1.83 4.69 22.67
CA THR A 27 -2.94 4.27 21.78
C THR A 27 -2.64 4.45 20.29
N SER A 28 -2.24 3.36 19.64
CA SER A 28 -2.47 3.07 18.20
C SER A 28 -2.07 4.13 17.15
N ASN A 29 -0.95 4.84 17.35
CA ASN A 29 -0.41 5.79 16.37
C ASN A 29 0.33 5.12 15.20
N ALA A 30 -0.32 4.19 14.50
CA ALA A 30 0.07 3.88 13.12
C ALA A 30 -0.39 5.06 12.26
N LYS A 31 0.46 6.10 12.15
CA LYS A 31 0.23 7.23 11.25
C LYS A 31 0.04 6.65 9.85
N SER A 32 -1.19 6.64 9.38
CA SER A 32 -1.58 5.93 8.17
C SER A 32 -1.15 6.78 6.97
N ILE A 33 -0.89 6.17 5.80
CA ILE A 33 -0.37 6.87 4.61
C ILE A 33 -1.22 8.10 4.27
N LYS A 34 -2.54 8.05 4.55
CA LYS A 34 -3.50 9.16 4.43
C LYS A 34 -3.19 10.42 5.25
N ASP A 35 -2.48 10.29 6.37
CA ASP A 35 -2.14 11.41 7.25
C ASP A 35 -0.88 12.17 6.78
N THR A 36 -0.17 11.62 5.78
CA THR A 36 1.07 12.19 5.22
C THR A 36 1.03 12.36 3.72
N CYS A 37 0.13 11.66 3.03
CA CYS A 37 0.03 11.63 1.58
C CYS A 37 -1.40 11.93 1.12
N THR A 38 -1.50 12.72 0.05
CA THR A 38 -2.77 13.08 -0.59
C THR A 38 -2.74 12.64 -2.06
N ASN A 39 -3.91 12.56 -2.69
CA ASN A 39 -4.05 12.25 -4.12
C ASN A 39 -3.55 10.83 -4.47
N LEU A 40 -3.91 9.83 -3.64
CA LEU A 40 -3.55 8.45 -3.88
C LEU A 40 -4.29 7.91 -5.11
N LYS A 41 -3.53 7.41 -6.08
CA LYS A 41 -4.04 6.94 -7.36
C LYS A 41 -3.29 5.71 -7.81
N LEU A 42 -4.03 4.70 -8.23
CA LEU A 42 -3.45 3.57 -8.94
C LEU A 42 -3.23 3.96 -10.40
N ALA A 43 -2.05 3.68 -10.93
CA ALA A 43 -1.73 3.90 -12.32
C ALA A 43 -2.52 2.93 -13.22
N LYS A 44 -2.55 3.22 -14.53
CA LYS A 44 -3.29 2.42 -15.53
C LYS A 44 -2.80 0.98 -15.66
N ASP A 45 -1.62 0.69 -15.13
CA ASP A 45 -1.03 -0.64 -15.09
C ASP A 45 -1.65 -1.54 -14.01
N GLY A 46 -2.45 -0.97 -13.09
CA GLY A 46 -3.16 -1.69 -12.04
C GLY A 46 -2.26 -2.22 -10.91
N HIS A 47 -1.01 -1.78 -10.84
CA HIS A 47 -0.05 -2.23 -9.82
C HIS A 47 0.93 -1.16 -9.35
N THR A 48 1.04 -0.01 -10.04
CA THR A 48 1.82 1.11 -9.52
C THR A 48 0.91 2.09 -8.78
N LEU A 49 1.18 2.29 -7.49
CA LEU A 49 0.46 3.25 -6.66
C LEU A 49 1.24 4.57 -6.63
N THR A 50 0.56 5.66 -6.94
CA THR A 50 1.13 7.02 -6.96
C THR A 50 0.44 7.90 -5.93
N ALA A 51 1.21 8.69 -5.17
CA ALA A 51 0.72 9.55 -4.11
C ALA A 51 1.56 10.83 -4.02
N SER A 52 0.96 11.93 -3.59
CA SER A 52 1.70 13.14 -3.21
C SER A 52 1.95 13.14 -1.70
N CYS A 53 3.16 12.77 -1.28
CA CYS A 53 3.52 12.69 0.13
C CYS A 53 4.29 13.93 0.58
N LYS A 54 3.99 14.45 1.77
CA LYS A 54 4.72 15.59 2.34
C LYS A 54 6.10 15.11 2.80
N SER A 55 7.14 15.69 2.22
CA SER A 55 8.51 15.45 2.63
C SER A 55 8.83 16.22 3.91
N LEU A 56 9.86 15.79 4.64
CA LEU A 56 10.33 16.41 5.89
C LEU A 56 10.65 17.92 5.71
N GLY A 57 11.04 18.34 4.51
CA GLY A 57 11.26 19.76 4.17
C GLY A 57 9.99 20.59 3.96
N GLY A 58 8.80 20.04 4.19
CA GLY A 58 7.52 20.73 4.01
C GLY A 58 6.98 20.74 2.57
N SER A 59 7.79 20.34 1.59
CA SER A 59 7.38 20.20 0.19
C SER A 59 6.67 18.87 -0.04
N SER A 60 5.54 18.90 -0.76
CA SER A 60 4.90 17.68 -1.28
C SER A 60 5.72 17.13 -2.45
N LYS A 61 6.09 15.86 -2.40
CA LYS A 61 6.74 15.14 -3.49
C LYS A 61 5.81 14.04 -3.99
N GLU A 62 5.69 13.93 -5.30
CA GLU A 62 5.09 12.75 -5.92
C GLU A 62 5.97 11.53 -5.65
N SER A 63 5.35 10.47 -5.14
CA SER A 63 5.97 9.20 -4.82
C SER A 63 5.17 8.12 -5.53
N SER A 64 5.88 7.22 -6.19
CA SER A 64 5.30 6.06 -6.87
C SER A 64 5.91 4.79 -6.30
N ILE A 65 5.09 3.81 -5.97
CA ILE A 65 5.52 2.50 -5.52
C ILE A 65 4.88 1.43 -6.39
N ASP A 66 5.73 0.54 -6.91
CA ASP A 66 5.27 -0.65 -7.62
C ASP A 66 4.94 -1.74 -6.60
N LEU A 67 3.66 -2.07 -6.51
CA LEU A 67 3.11 -3.06 -5.60
C LEU A 67 3.55 -4.48 -5.94
N ASN A 68 3.95 -4.78 -7.19
CA ASN A 68 4.49 -6.10 -7.55
C ASN A 68 5.81 -6.41 -6.84
N ASN A 69 6.52 -5.41 -6.31
CA ASN A 69 7.74 -5.66 -5.55
C ASN A 69 7.47 -6.09 -4.10
N PHE A 70 6.23 -5.94 -3.62
CA PHE A 70 5.87 -6.17 -2.22
C PHE A 70 4.69 -7.12 -2.03
N ILE A 71 3.85 -7.26 -3.06
CA ILE A 71 2.62 -8.04 -3.03
C ILE A 71 2.70 -9.15 -4.06
N GLY A 72 2.44 -10.37 -3.59
CA GLY A 72 2.24 -11.55 -4.43
C GLY A 72 0.82 -12.08 -4.29
N ASN A 73 0.58 -13.18 -4.97
CA ASN A 73 -0.65 -13.95 -4.87
C ASN A 73 -0.39 -15.27 -4.12
N ASP A 74 -1.15 -15.49 -3.04
CA ASP A 74 -1.16 -16.74 -2.27
C ASP A 74 -2.54 -17.38 -2.39
N ASN A 75 -2.70 -18.26 -3.37
CA ASN A 75 -3.92 -19.02 -3.64
C ASN A 75 -5.19 -18.15 -3.73
N GLY A 76 -5.16 -17.12 -4.57
CA GLY A 76 -6.27 -16.20 -4.81
C GLY A 76 -6.37 -15.06 -3.77
N LYS A 77 -5.32 -14.82 -2.98
CA LYS A 77 -5.28 -13.77 -1.95
C LYS A 77 -4.02 -12.93 -2.07
N PHE A 78 -4.14 -11.64 -1.79
CA PHE A 78 -2.98 -10.77 -1.69
C PHE A 78 -2.09 -11.18 -0.51
N LYS A 79 -0.78 -11.24 -0.74
CA LYS A 79 0.20 -11.55 0.28
C LYS A 79 1.36 -10.58 0.26
N TRP A 80 1.57 -9.92 1.40
CA TRP A 80 2.76 -9.12 1.65
C TRP A 80 4.04 -9.96 1.64
N ALA A 81 5.15 -9.34 1.23
CA ALA A 81 6.42 -10.00 0.97
C ALA A 81 6.36 -11.08 -0.14
N GLY A 82 5.30 -11.03 -0.96
CA GLY A 82 5.27 -11.72 -2.24
C GLY A 82 5.74 -10.80 -3.37
N THR A 83 5.73 -11.31 -4.59
CA THR A 83 6.03 -10.51 -5.78
C THR A 83 5.09 -10.85 -6.92
N ASP A 84 4.99 -9.94 -7.89
CA ASP A 84 4.32 -10.16 -9.18
C ASP A 84 2.85 -10.60 -9.09
N PHE A 85 2.07 -10.10 -8.10
CA PHE A 85 0.64 -10.45 -8.02
C PHE A 85 -0.11 -10.16 -9.34
N SER A 86 0.28 -9.08 -10.05
CA SER A 86 -0.42 -8.65 -11.27
C SER A 86 -0.33 -9.68 -12.40
N LYS A 87 0.68 -10.57 -12.41
CA LYS A 87 0.80 -11.66 -13.38
C LYS A 87 -0.30 -12.71 -13.24
N SER A 88 -0.88 -12.79 -12.04
CA SER A 88 -1.94 -13.73 -11.68
C SER A 88 -3.29 -13.04 -11.49
N ALA A 89 -3.35 -11.73 -11.76
CA ALA A 89 -4.59 -10.98 -11.71
C ALA A 89 -5.34 -11.10 -13.03
N THR A 90 -6.63 -11.42 -13.00
CA THR A 90 -7.46 -11.51 -14.21
C THR A 90 -8.07 -10.18 -14.62
N LYS A 91 -8.09 -9.23 -13.69
CA LYS A 91 -8.63 -7.88 -13.87
C LYS A 91 -7.64 -6.85 -13.31
N PRO A 92 -7.65 -5.62 -13.82
CA PRO A 92 -6.90 -4.53 -13.21
C PRO A 92 -7.33 -4.39 -11.75
N SER A 93 -6.37 -4.23 -10.85
CA SER A 93 -6.70 -3.90 -9.47
C SER A 93 -7.20 -2.46 -9.41
N GLU A 94 -8.00 -2.16 -8.40
CA GLU A 94 -8.56 -0.84 -8.16
C GLU A 94 -8.33 -0.44 -6.72
N LEU A 95 -8.12 0.85 -6.49
CA LEU A 95 -8.01 1.39 -5.15
C LEU A 95 -9.40 1.88 -4.71
N LYS A 96 -9.91 1.31 -3.64
CA LYS A 96 -11.16 1.68 -3.01
C LYS A 96 -10.90 2.24 -1.61
N ASP A 97 -11.77 3.13 -1.16
CA ASP A 97 -11.67 3.78 0.15
C ASP A 97 -10.29 4.42 0.40
N GLU A 98 -9.65 4.87 -0.69
CA GLU A 98 -8.31 5.45 -0.79
C GLU A 98 -7.15 4.61 -0.21
N THR A 99 -7.40 3.45 0.38
CA THR A 99 -6.39 2.66 1.09
C THR A 99 -6.55 1.16 0.89
N THR A 100 -7.69 0.71 0.38
CA THR A 100 -7.96 -0.70 0.14
C THR A 100 -7.72 -1.02 -1.33
N LEU A 101 -6.71 -1.83 -1.62
CA LEU A 101 -6.51 -2.41 -2.93
C LEU A 101 -7.49 -3.57 -3.11
N GLU A 102 -8.39 -3.46 -4.08
CA GLU A 102 -9.28 -4.54 -4.51
C GLU A 102 -8.75 -5.14 -5.82
N GLY A 103 -8.86 -6.45 -5.96
CA GLY A 103 -8.46 -7.12 -7.19
C GLY A 103 -9.00 -8.54 -7.30
N TYR A 104 -8.83 -9.13 -8.47
CA TYR A 104 -9.23 -10.49 -8.77
C TYR A 104 -7.99 -11.31 -9.09
N LEU A 105 -7.67 -12.27 -8.22
CA LEU A 105 -6.50 -13.13 -8.31
C LEU A 105 -6.92 -14.56 -8.58
N ILE A 106 -6.19 -15.26 -9.44
CA ILE A 106 -6.42 -16.70 -9.66
C ILE A 106 -5.88 -17.52 -8.48
N ASP A 107 -6.62 -18.54 -8.06
CA ASP A 107 -6.10 -19.56 -7.15
C ASP A 107 -5.31 -20.64 -7.90
N ILE A 108 -4.80 -21.64 -7.17
CA ILE A 108 -4.07 -22.78 -7.78
C ILE A 108 -4.98 -23.67 -8.66
N GLN A 109 -6.30 -23.52 -8.55
CA GLN A 109 -7.29 -24.20 -9.38
C GLN A 109 -7.72 -23.35 -10.59
N ALA A 110 -7.05 -22.21 -10.84
CA ALA A 110 -7.39 -21.25 -11.87
C ALA A 110 -8.81 -20.65 -11.75
N GLN A 111 -9.32 -20.57 -10.52
CA GLN A 111 -10.57 -19.87 -10.22
C GLN A 111 -10.30 -18.43 -9.80
N ASP A 112 -11.16 -17.51 -10.25
CA ASP A 112 -11.09 -16.11 -9.86
C ASP A 112 -11.55 -15.93 -8.41
N HIS A 113 -10.68 -15.37 -7.59
CA HIS A 113 -10.99 -14.96 -6.22
C HIS A 113 -10.90 -13.45 -6.09
N PHE A 114 -11.96 -12.86 -5.55
CA PHE A 114 -11.94 -11.47 -5.11
C PHE A 114 -11.09 -11.35 -3.85
N ALA A 115 -10.11 -10.46 -3.89
CA ALA A 115 -9.20 -10.18 -2.81
C ALA A 115 -9.18 -8.69 -2.50
N THR A 116 -9.01 -8.37 -1.22
CA THR A 116 -8.83 -6.99 -0.74
C THR A 116 -7.59 -6.93 0.13
N LEU A 117 -6.86 -5.84 0.05
CA LEU A 117 -5.67 -5.58 0.86
C LEU A 117 -5.63 -4.14 1.31
N ASP A 118 -5.59 -3.91 2.62
CA ASP A 118 -5.43 -2.57 3.18
C ASP A 118 -3.95 -2.17 3.18
N LEU A 119 -3.66 -1.00 2.60
CA LEU A 119 -2.32 -0.42 2.39
C LEU A 119 -1.90 0.56 3.51
#